data_AF-A0A1F4DV70-F1
#
_entry.id   AF-A0A1F4DV70-F1
#
_cell.length_a   1.000
_cell.length_b   1.000
_cell.length_c   1.000
_cell.angle_alpha   90.00
_cell.angle_beta   90.00
_cell.angle_gamma   90.00
#
_symmetry.space_group_name_H-M   'P 1'
#
loop_
_entity.id
_entity.type
_entity.pdbx_description
1 polymer ?
#
loop_
_entity_poly.entity_id
_entity_poly.type
_entity_poly.pdbx_seq_one_letter_code
_entity_poly.pdbx_strand_id
1 'polypeptide(L)'
;MISPSQLRAARALLGMDQKALAEASGLSLPTIQRMEASDGVIRGQVESLMKLVAALDAGGVELIGEGAVSDKGGRGVRLKQ
;
A
#
# COMPACT_ATOMS: atom_id res chain seq x y z
N MET A 1 -4.85 6.89 6.50
CA MET A 1 -4.86 5.49 7.00
C MET A 1 -4.85 4.56 5.80
N ILE A 2 -4.13 3.44 5.85
CA ILE A 2 -3.99 2.51 4.71
C ILE A 2 -4.73 1.23 5.06
N SER A 3 -5.58 0.74 4.14
CA SER A 3 -6.24 -0.55 4.29
C SER A 3 -5.42 -1.70 3.67
N PRO A 4 -5.62 -2.95 4.14
CA PRO A 4 -5.00 -4.13 3.53
C PRO A 4 -5.41 -4.34 2.08
N SER A 5 -6.62 -3.94 1.69
CA SER A 5 -7.07 -3.99 0.29
C SER A 5 -6.34 -2.95 -0.58
N GLN A 6 -6.14 -1.74 -0.08
CA GLN A 6 -5.32 -0.73 -0.77
C GLN A 6 -3.88 -1.22 -0.96
N LEU A 7 -3.28 -1.82 0.07
CA LEU A 7 -1.93 -2.36 -0.03
C LEU A 7 -1.82 -3.46 -1.10
N ARG A 8 -2.72 -4.45 -1.06
CA ARG A 8 -2.74 -5.54 -2.07
C ARG A 8 -2.98 -5.01 -3.48
N ALA A 9 -3.86 -4.02 -3.65
CA ALA A 9 -4.12 -3.40 -4.95
C ALA A 9 -2.90 -2.64 -5.47
N ALA A 10 -2.25 -1.84 -4.63
CA ALA A 10 -1.02 -1.12 -4.98
C ALA A 10 0.08 -2.09 -5.41
N ARG A 11 0.27 -3.18 -4.64
CA ARG A 11 1.23 -4.23 -4.97
C ARG A 11 0.92 -4.89 -6.32
N ALA A 12 -0.34 -5.20 -6.58
CA ALA A 12 -0.77 -5.79 -7.85
C ALA A 12 -0.55 -4.84 -9.04
N LEU A 13 -0.77 -3.53 -8.87
CA LEU A 13 -0.48 -2.52 -9.91
C LEU A 13 1.01 -2.46 -10.25
N LEU A 14 1.89 -2.67 -9.26
CA LEU A 14 3.34 -2.72 -9.44
C LEU A 14 3.84 -4.08 -9.97
N GLY A 15 2.97 -5.08 -10.13
CA GLY A 15 3.37 -6.44 -10.52
C GLY A 15 4.26 -7.13 -9.48
N MET A 16 4.21 -6.69 -8.21
CA MET A 16 5.05 -7.21 -7.14
C MET A 16 4.39 -8.38 -6.42
N ASP A 17 5.20 -9.35 -5.98
CA ASP A 17 4.79 -10.29 -4.93
C ASP A 17 5.12 -9.71 -3.53
N GLN A 18 4.74 -10.42 -2.47
CA GLN A 18 4.97 -9.94 -1.10
C GLN A 18 6.46 -9.82 -0.77
N LYS A 19 7.32 -10.64 -1.38
CA LYS A 19 8.76 -10.64 -1.15
C LYS A 19 9.41 -9.42 -1.81
N ALA A 20 9.04 -9.12 -3.06
CA ALA A 20 9.49 -7.94 -3.78
C ALA A 20 9.11 -6.65 -3.04
N LEU A 21 7.88 -6.57 -2.50
CA LEU A 21 7.47 -5.43 -1.69
C LEU A 21 8.24 -5.34 -0.36
N ALA A 22 8.51 -6.46 0.29
CA ALA A 22 9.32 -6.50 1.51
C ALA A 22 10.74 -5.97 1.25
N GLU A 23 11.37 -6.41 0.16
CA GLU A 23 12.68 -5.94 -0.28
C GLU A 23 12.66 -4.44 -0.61
N ALA A 24 11.70 -3.97 -1.41
CA ALA A 24 11.57 -2.57 -1.80
C ALA A 24 11.32 -1.63 -0.60
N SER A 25 10.58 -2.10 0.41
CA SER A 25 10.28 -1.32 1.63
C SER A 25 11.31 -1.45 2.74
N GLY A 26 12.27 -2.37 2.62
CA GLY A 26 13.20 -2.69 3.71
C GLY A 26 12.49 -3.25 4.95
N LEU A 27 11.31 -3.83 4.78
CA LEU A 27 10.55 -4.51 5.83
C LEU A 27 10.71 -6.02 5.71
N SER A 28 10.51 -6.74 6.80
CA SER A 28 10.53 -8.20 6.75
C SER A 28 9.29 -8.76 6.04
N LEU A 29 9.42 -9.88 5.33
CA LEU A 29 8.28 -10.57 4.70
C LEU A 29 7.12 -10.85 5.68
N PRO A 30 7.35 -11.33 6.92
CA PRO A 30 6.27 -11.51 7.90
C PRO A 30 5.55 -10.20 8.28
N THR A 31 6.24 -9.06 8.19
CA THR A 31 5.61 -7.75 8.44
C THR A 31 4.65 -7.42 7.31
N ILE A 32 5.05 -7.56 6.05
CA ILE A 32 4.16 -7.36 4.89
C ILE A 32 2.97 -8.32 4.94
N GLN A 33 3.20 -9.59 5.24
CA GLN A 33 2.13 -10.59 5.36
C GLN A 33 1.11 -10.22 6.45
N ARG A 34 1.56 -9.80 7.64
CA ARG A 34 0.66 -9.32 8.70
C ARG A 34 -0.11 -8.07 8.28
N MET A 35 0.52 -7.14 7.58
CA MET A 35 -0.14 -5.93 7.09
C MET A 35 -1.25 -6.28 6.10
N GLU A 36 -0.97 -7.14 5.10
CA GLU A 36 -1.96 -7.57 4.10
C GLU A 36 -3.09 -8.43 4.68
N ALA A 37 -2.83 -9.15 5.78
CA ALA A 37 -3.80 -10.00 6.47
C ALA A 37 -4.60 -9.28 7.56
N SER A 38 -4.32 -8.01 7.83
CA SER A 38 -5.05 -7.25 8.87
C SER A 38 -6.50 -6.95 8.45
N ASP A 39 -7.36 -6.63 9.42
CA ASP A 39 -8.73 -6.22 9.18
C ASP A 39 -8.88 -4.70 9.30
N GLY A 40 -9.58 -4.09 8.32
CA GLY A 40 -9.87 -2.66 8.30
C GLY A 40 -8.65 -1.80 7.97
N VAL A 41 -7.89 -1.39 8.98
CA VAL A 41 -6.75 -0.47 8.86
C VAL A 41 -5.48 -1.16 9.30
N ILE A 42 -4.42 -1.05 8.49
CA ILE A 42 -3.09 -1.56 8.84
C ILE A 42 -2.57 -0.78 10.06
N ARG A 43 -2.33 -1.49 11.16
CA ARG A 43 -1.67 -0.96 12.36
C ARG A 43 -0.20 -1.37 12.37
N GLY A 44 0.67 -0.43 12.69
CA GLY A 44 2.11 -0.66 12.76
C GLY A 44 2.85 0.56 13.28
N GLN A 45 4.16 0.41 13.49
CA GLN A 45 5.02 1.55 13.82
C GLN A 45 5.01 2.56 12.66
N VAL A 46 4.98 3.85 13.00
CA VAL A 46 4.94 4.95 12.01
C VAL A 46 6.09 4.83 11.01
N GLU A 47 7.29 4.49 11.49
CA GLU A 47 8.46 4.27 10.62
C GLU A 47 8.23 3.18 9.56
N SER A 48 7.62 2.06 9.95
CA SER A 48 7.31 0.97 9.01
C SER A 48 6.28 1.40 7.97
N LEU A 49 5.27 2.16 8.38
CA LEU A 49 4.27 2.70 7.46
C LEU A 49 4.89 3.71 6.49
N MET A 50 5.80 4.57 6.96
CA MET A 50 6.52 5.53 6.10
C MET A 50 7.39 4.81 5.07
N LYS A 51 8.15 3.78 5.47
CA LYS A 51 8.94 2.94 4.56
C LYS A 51 8.08 2.27 3.49
N LEU A 52 6.91 1.76 3.87
CA LEU A 52 5.97 1.15 2.95
C LEU A 52 5.44 2.14 1.92
N VAL A 53 4.99 3.31 2.37
CA VAL A 53 4.46 4.36 1.47
C VAL A 53 5.54 4.84 0.51
N ALA A 54 6.76 5.07 1.00
CA ALA A 54 7.89 5.48 0.17
C ALA A 54 8.23 4.45 -0.92
N ALA A 55 8.16 3.15 -0.60
CA ALA A 55 8.41 2.09 -1.59
C ALA A 55 7.34 2.05 -2.69
N LEU A 56 6.07 2.26 -2.33
CA LEU A 56 4.98 2.32 -3.31
C LEU A 56 5.09 3.55 -4.21
N ASP A 57 5.41 4.71 -3.62
CA ASP A 57 5.63 5.97 -4.34
C ASP A 57 6.82 5.87 -5.31
N ALA A 58 7.94 5.31 -4.86
CA ALA A 58 9.11 5.03 -5.70
C ALA A 58 8.80 4.04 -6.84
N GLY A 59 7.84 3.14 -6.64
CA GLY A 59 7.31 2.24 -7.68
C GLY A 59 6.36 2.92 -8.68
N GLY A 60 5.95 4.16 -8.42
CA GLY A 60 5.00 4.91 -9.26
C GLY A 60 3.53 4.74 -8.87
N VAL A 61 3.25 4.24 -7.65
CA VAL A 61 1.88 4.16 -7.11
C VAL A 61 1.68 5.22 -6.03
N GLU A 62 0.71 6.10 -6.28
CA GLU A 62 0.21 7.08 -5.32
C GLU A 62 -1.00 6.50 -4.56
N LEU A 63 -0.96 6.54 -3.22
CA LEU A 63 -2.09 6.14 -2.39
C LEU A 63 -3.04 7.31 -2.16
N ILE A 64 -4.29 7.15 -2.59
CA ILE A 64 -5.35 8.14 -2.36
C ILE A 64 -5.99 7.89 -0.99
N GLY A 65 -5.98 8.92 -0.14
CA GLY A 65 -6.61 8.89 1.18
C GLY A 65 -8.14 8.81 1.11
N GLU A 66 -8.77 8.40 2.22
CA GLU A 66 -10.22 8.41 2.33
C GLU A 66 -10.78 9.83 2.12
N GLY A 67 -11.78 9.95 1.24
CA GLY A 67 -12.39 11.23 0.88
C GLY A 67 -11.51 12.17 0.04
N ALA A 68 -10.26 11.78 -0.27
CA ALA A 68 -9.36 12.62 -1.05
C ALA A 68 -9.77 12.68 -2.52
N VAL A 69 -9.62 13.86 -3.12
CA VAL A 69 -9.79 14.06 -4.55
C VAL A 69 -8.52 13.63 -5.27
N SER A 70 -8.66 12.95 -6.41
CA SER A 70 -7.53 12.63 -7.30
C SER A 70 -7.39 13.75 -8.32
N ASP A 71 -6.70 14.83 -7.94
CA ASP A 71 -6.66 16.07 -8.74
C ASP A 71 -6.00 15.89 -10.11
N LYS A 72 -4.95 15.07 -10.19
CA LYS A 72 -4.29 14.73 -11.46
C LYS A 72 -5.10 13.75 -12.31
N GLY A 73 -6.07 13.07 -11.71
CA GLY A 73 -6.85 12.00 -12.35
C GLY A 73 -5.99 10.82 -12.78
N GLY A 74 -6.50 10.05 -13.75
CA GLY A 74 -5.84 8.88 -14.32
C GLY A 74 -6.72 7.63 -14.34
N ARG A 75 -6.18 6.52 -14.87
CA ARG A 75 -6.86 5.22 -14.83
C ARG A 75 -6.78 4.68 -13.41
N GLY A 76 -7.93 4.38 -12.80
CA GLY A 76 -7.97 3.88 -11.44
C GLY A 76 -9.21 3.04 -11.17
N VAL A 77 -9.21 2.38 -10.01
CA VAL A 77 -10.34 1.63 -9.48
C VAL A 77 -10.60 2.06 -8.05
N ARG A 78 -11.88 2.18 -7.68
CA ARG A 78 -12.32 2.39 -6.29
C ARG A 78 -13.44 1.42 -5.96
N LEU A 79 -13.50 0.97 -4.72
CA LEU A 79 -14.69 0.27 -4.24
C LEU A 79 -15.88 1.23 -4.29
N LYS A 80 -17.03 0.72 -4.74
CA LYS A 80 -18.30 1.45 -4.64
C LYS A 80 -18.74 1.48 -3.18
N GLN A 81 -19.32 2.61 -2.77
CA GLN A 81 -20.09 2.72 -1.54
C GLN A 81 -21.51 2.22 -1.79
#